data_AF-A0A127Q9Y3-F1
#
_entry.id   AF-A0A127Q9Y3-F1
#
_cell.length_a   1.000
_cell.length_b   1.000
_cell.length_c   1.000
_cell.angle_alpha   90.00
_cell.angle_beta   90.00
_cell.angle_gamma   90.00
#
_symmetry.space_group_name_H-M   'P 1'
#
loop_
_entity.id
_entity.type
_entity.pdbx_description
1 polymer ?
#
loop_
_entity_poly.entity_id
_entity_poly.type
_entity_poly.pdbx_seq_one_letter_code
_entity_poly.pdbx_strand_id
1 'polypeptide(L)'
;MWLKTIFSKPTTSTRDEEKHDAVKKSHSQQSVPPARKPAPPPATERAALQPAKSAGSQIEYDEKLIPQLKGDHAALLLMYSTVANKMSADKWDAVPAALREMRMAMYGHLLTEGVKLYSYMRRSLAEDPALHDVYRSYKREMDGIGRVAFDFFDKYQGKEWVVSRDARVTFKDEFENLGKVLVDRITREENILYPLYIPS
;
A
#
# COMPACT_ATOMS: atom_id res chain seq x y z
N MET A 1 -16.52 -18.57 18.43
CA MET A 1 -17.07 -17.31 19.01
C MET A 1 -16.01 -16.64 19.88
N TRP A 2 -15.05 -15.91 19.28
CA TRP A 2 -13.88 -15.38 20.03
C TRP A 2 -13.38 -14.01 19.51
N LEU A 3 -14.29 -13.06 19.24
CA LEU A 3 -13.95 -11.75 18.64
C LEU A 3 -14.42 -10.50 19.41
N LYS A 4 -14.84 -10.59 20.68
CA LYS A 4 -15.53 -9.47 21.35
C LYS A 4 -14.81 -8.74 22.49
N THR A 5 -13.53 -8.97 22.78
CA THR A 5 -13.00 -8.55 24.11
C THR A 5 -11.75 -7.65 24.14
N ILE A 6 -11.39 -6.88 23.10
CA ILE A 6 -10.12 -6.09 23.12
C ILE A 6 -10.29 -4.59 22.78
N PHE A 7 -11.42 -3.97 23.11
CA PHE A 7 -11.57 -2.52 22.88
C PHE A 7 -12.06 -1.78 24.12
N SER A 8 -11.10 -1.34 24.93
CA SER A 8 -11.25 -0.20 25.85
C SER A 8 -9.89 0.48 25.97
N LYS A 9 -9.77 1.69 25.41
CA LYS A 9 -8.63 2.61 25.59
C LYS A 9 -9.11 3.83 26.39
N PRO A 10 -8.21 4.49 27.13
CA PRO A 10 -8.23 5.94 27.22
C PRO A 10 -6.98 6.59 26.62
N THR A 11 -7.23 7.71 25.96
CA THR A 11 -6.35 8.64 25.23
C THR A 11 -5.74 9.72 26.13
N THR A 12 -4.51 10.18 25.83
CA THR A 12 -4.02 11.58 25.97
C THR A 12 -2.74 11.72 25.09
N SER A 13 -2.65 12.65 24.12
CA SER A 13 -2.23 14.07 24.21
C SER A 13 -0.80 14.21 24.78
N THR A 14 0.18 14.93 24.21
CA THR A 14 0.18 16.26 23.58
C THR A 14 1.45 16.46 22.70
N ARG A 15 1.34 17.45 21.81
CA ARG A 15 2.33 18.08 20.91
C ARG A 15 3.11 19.15 21.68
N ASP A 16 4.37 19.43 21.30
CA ASP A 16 4.97 20.77 21.42
C ASP A 16 6.04 21.01 20.34
N GLU A 17 5.93 22.19 19.72
CA GLU A 17 6.85 22.82 18.78
C GLU A 17 7.81 23.73 19.56
N GLU A 18 9.08 23.80 19.16
CA GLU A 18 9.89 25.00 19.45
C GLU A 18 10.86 25.30 18.30
N LYS A 19 10.99 26.61 18.03
CA LYS A 19 11.58 27.23 16.86
C LYS A 19 12.77 28.11 17.29
N HIS A 20 13.78 28.13 16.41
CA HIS A 20 14.73 29.23 16.13
C HIS A 20 15.83 29.52 17.17
N ASP A 21 17.11 29.54 16.75
CA ASP A 21 17.74 30.81 16.41
C ASP A 21 19.09 30.68 15.67
N ALA A 22 19.42 31.74 14.94
CA ALA A 22 20.54 31.84 14.00
C ALA A 22 21.85 32.32 14.66
N VAL A 23 23.00 31.78 14.23
CA VAL A 23 24.29 32.48 14.34
C VAL A 23 25.11 32.31 13.06
N LYS A 24 25.47 33.47 12.51
CA LYS A 24 26.26 33.73 11.31
C LYS A 24 27.74 33.87 11.70
N LYS A 25 28.65 33.14 11.07
CA LYS A 25 30.07 33.53 10.98
C LYS A 25 30.66 33.20 9.61
N SER A 26 31.26 34.24 9.04
CA SER A 26 31.98 34.31 7.77
C SER A 26 33.39 33.75 7.91
N HIS A 27 33.92 33.09 6.87
CA HIS A 27 35.35 32.99 6.57
C HIS A 27 35.56 33.07 5.05
N SER A 28 36.60 33.82 4.67
CA SER A 28 36.92 34.28 3.32
C SER A 28 37.61 33.24 2.42
N GLN A 29 37.28 33.35 1.13
CA GLN A 29 38.12 33.28 -0.09
C GLN A 29 38.95 32.03 -0.43
N GLN A 30 38.67 31.47 -1.62
CA GLN A 30 39.62 31.51 -2.74
C GLN A 30 38.93 31.26 -4.09
N SER A 31 39.31 32.06 -5.08
CA SER A 31 38.80 32.11 -6.46
C SER A 31 39.69 31.32 -7.43
N VAL A 32 39.08 30.51 -8.30
CA VAL A 32 39.74 29.80 -9.42
C VAL A 32 39.00 30.16 -10.74
N PRO A 33 39.70 30.43 -11.85
CA PRO A 33 39.11 30.96 -13.10
C PRO A 33 38.32 29.92 -13.92
N PRO A 34 37.45 30.34 -14.86
CA PRO A 34 36.48 29.47 -15.51
C PRO A 34 37.04 28.69 -16.71
N ALA A 35 36.84 27.37 -16.72
CA ALA A 35 37.05 26.53 -17.89
C ALA A 35 35.90 26.70 -18.89
N ARG A 36 36.24 26.94 -20.16
CA ARG A 36 35.31 27.09 -21.30
C ARG A 36 34.52 25.80 -21.53
N LYS A 37 33.20 25.92 -21.65
CA LYS A 37 32.30 24.84 -22.11
C LYS A 37 32.50 24.61 -23.62
N PRO A 38 32.64 23.37 -24.11
CA PRO A 38 32.55 23.07 -25.54
C PRO A 38 31.10 23.17 -26.02
N ALA A 39 30.91 23.76 -27.20
CA ALA A 39 29.61 23.89 -27.86
C ALA A 39 29.05 22.53 -28.31
N PRO A 40 27.72 22.32 -28.30
CA PRO A 40 27.11 21.10 -28.84
C PRO A 40 27.19 21.08 -30.38
N PRO A 41 27.37 19.91 -31.02
CA PRO A 41 27.33 19.76 -32.47
C PRO A 41 25.91 19.99 -33.03
N PRO A 42 25.79 20.30 -34.35
CA PRO A 42 24.54 20.75 -34.96
C PRO A 42 23.46 19.66 -34.98
N ALA A 43 22.22 20.13 -34.91
CA ALA A 43 20.99 19.34 -34.92
C ALA A 43 20.81 18.63 -36.28
N THR A 44 21.33 17.42 -36.39
CA THR A 44 20.88 16.46 -37.40
C THR A 44 19.78 15.61 -36.79
N GLU A 45 18.55 15.98 -37.13
CA GLU A 45 17.41 15.07 -37.30
C GLU A 45 17.22 14.00 -36.21
N ARG A 46 16.81 14.46 -35.02
CA ARG A 46 16.03 13.61 -34.11
C ARG A 46 14.70 13.33 -34.82
N ALA A 47 14.65 12.23 -35.56
CA ALA A 47 13.41 11.65 -36.05
C ALA A 47 12.40 11.70 -34.90
N ALA A 48 11.32 12.46 -35.09
CA ALA A 48 10.23 12.54 -34.15
C ALA A 48 9.66 11.12 -34.01
N LEU A 49 10.08 10.41 -32.97
CA LEU A 49 9.39 9.24 -32.46
C LEU A 49 8.03 9.76 -32.02
N GLN A 50 7.08 9.72 -32.96
CA GLN A 50 5.67 9.87 -32.63
C GLN A 50 5.39 8.88 -31.50
N PRO A 51 4.75 9.30 -30.39
CA PRO A 51 4.35 8.35 -29.39
C PRO A 51 3.49 7.31 -30.10
N ALA A 52 3.97 6.06 -30.11
CA ALA A 52 3.20 4.95 -30.60
C ALA A 52 1.85 5.05 -29.88
N LYS A 53 0.76 5.26 -30.65
CA LYS A 53 -0.59 5.12 -30.11
C LYS A 53 -0.62 3.75 -29.47
N SER A 54 -0.60 3.70 -28.14
CA SER A 54 -0.77 2.46 -27.42
C SER A 54 -2.09 1.90 -27.95
N ALA A 55 -2.02 0.82 -28.73
CA ALA A 55 -3.19 0.08 -29.12
C ALA A 55 -3.95 -0.20 -27.83
N GLY A 56 -5.09 0.47 -27.68
CA GLY A 56 -5.85 0.50 -26.45
C GLY A 56 -6.41 -0.88 -26.19
N SER A 57 -5.62 -1.75 -25.55
CA SER A 57 -6.15 -2.88 -24.83
C SER A 57 -6.87 -2.28 -23.63
N GLN A 58 -8.11 -1.86 -23.87
CA GLN A 58 -8.98 -1.48 -22.78
C GLN A 58 -9.23 -2.73 -21.95
N ILE A 59 -9.10 -2.62 -20.63
CA ILE A 59 -9.44 -3.71 -19.73
C ILE A 59 -10.93 -4.04 -19.91
N GLU A 60 -11.24 -5.25 -20.35
CA GLU A 60 -12.62 -5.72 -20.53
C GLU A 60 -13.18 -6.31 -19.24
N TYR A 61 -14.49 -6.54 -19.22
CA TYR A 61 -15.14 -7.23 -18.12
C TYR A 61 -14.64 -8.68 -18.07
N ASP A 62 -14.19 -9.10 -16.90
CA ASP A 62 -13.77 -10.47 -16.58
C ASP A 62 -14.67 -11.02 -15.47
N GLU A 63 -15.52 -11.99 -15.81
CA GLU A 63 -16.46 -12.64 -14.88
C GLU A 63 -15.77 -13.42 -13.77
N LYS A 64 -14.50 -13.79 -13.95
CA LYS A 64 -13.70 -14.55 -12.97
C LYS A 64 -12.98 -13.64 -11.97
N LEU A 65 -12.95 -12.33 -12.22
CA LEU A 65 -12.21 -11.39 -11.40
C LEU A 65 -12.69 -11.35 -9.95
N ILE A 66 -14.00 -11.19 -9.73
CA ILE A 66 -14.54 -11.14 -8.36
C ILE A 66 -14.34 -12.47 -7.62
N PRO A 67 -14.63 -13.65 -8.20
CA PRO A 67 -14.27 -14.93 -7.59
C PRO A 67 -12.79 -15.06 -7.24
N GLN A 68 -11.89 -14.60 -8.14
CA GLN A 68 -10.45 -14.61 -7.89
C GLN A 68 -10.08 -13.76 -6.67
N LEU A 69 -10.53 -12.51 -6.62
CA LEU A 69 -10.20 -11.57 -5.54
C LEU A 69 -10.73 -12.06 -4.17
N LYS A 70 -11.91 -12.68 -4.14
CA LYS A 70 -12.42 -13.33 -2.91
C LYS A 70 -11.57 -14.53 -2.49
N GLY A 71 -11.04 -15.28 -3.45
CA GLY A 71 -10.05 -16.33 -3.19
C GLY A 71 -8.78 -15.78 -2.57
N ASP A 72 -8.28 -14.65 -3.10
CA ASP A 72 -7.11 -13.95 -2.57
C ASP A 72 -7.37 -13.44 -1.13
N HIS A 73 -8.56 -12.92 -0.83
CA HIS A 73 -8.96 -12.55 0.53
C HIS A 73 -8.90 -13.73 1.51
N ALA A 74 -9.46 -14.88 1.13
CA ALA A 74 -9.42 -16.08 1.96
C ALA A 74 -7.98 -16.54 2.22
N ALA A 75 -7.12 -16.49 1.20
CA ALA A 75 -5.70 -16.81 1.33
C ALA A 75 -4.98 -15.84 2.29
N LEU A 76 -5.24 -14.54 2.19
CA LEU A 76 -4.67 -13.52 3.09
C LEU A 76 -5.09 -13.74 4.54
N LEU A 77 -6.35 -14.07 4.81
CA LEU A 77 -6.84 -14.37 6.15
C LEU A 77 -6.22 -15.66 6.72
N LEU A 78 -5.98 -16.66 5.87
CA LEU A 78 -5.28 -17.88 6.27
C LEU A 78 -3.80 -17.60 6.60
N MET A 79 -3.13 -16.76 5.81
CA MET A 79 -1.74 -16.33 6.07
C MET A 79 -1.64 -15.52 7.36
N TYR A 80 -2.58 -14.61 7.62
CA TYR A 80 -2.69 -13.88 8.88
C TYR A 80 -2.80 -14.85 10.07
N SER A 81 -3.69 -15.84 9.98
CA SER A 81 -3.86 -16.88 10.99
C SER A 81 -2.59 -17.71 11.19
N THR A 82 -1.86 -17.99 10.11
CA THR A 82 -0.59 -18.70 10.15
C THR A 82 0.48 -17.94 10.93
N VAL A 83 0.59 -16.63 10.73
CA VAL A 83 1.49 -15.76 11.50
C VAL A 83 1.07 -15.74 12.97
N ALA A 84 -0.21 -15.54 13.26
CA ALA A 84 -0.75 -15.56 14.62
C ALA A 84 -0.44 -16.87 15.35
N ASN A 85 -0.64 -18.02 14.69
CA ASN A 85 -0.36 -19.32 15.26
C ASN A 85 1.13 -19.54 15.55
N LYS A 86 2.03 -19.02 14.70
CA LYS A 86 3.47 -19.06 14.97
C LYS A 86 3.84 -18.25 16.22
N MET A 87 3.27 -17.05 16.38
CA MET A 87 3.47 -16.24 17.59
C MET A 87 2.93 -16.92 18.86
N SER A 88 1.74 -17.50 18.79
CA SER A 88 1.11 -18.20 19.93
C SER A 88 1.87 -19.47 20.35
N ALA A 89 2.53 -20.12 19.39
CA ALA A 89 3.40 -21.28 19.65
C ALA A 89 4.85 -20.89 20.01
N ASP A 90 5.12 -19.61 20.27
CA ASP A 90 6.45 -19.05 20.55
C ASP A 90 7.50 -19.31 19.46
N LYS A 91 7.07 -19.59 18.22
CA LYS A 91 7.92 -19.86 17.05
C LYS A 91 8.32 -18.56 16.34
N TRP A 92 8.95 -17.66 17.08
CA TRP A 92 9.29 -16.31 16.64
C TRP A 92 10.23 -16.26 15.43
N ASP A 93 11.19 -17.18 15.34
CA ASP A 93 12.14 -17.24 14.21
C ASP A 93 11.46 -17.53 12.86
N ALA A 94 10.26 -18.13 12.88
CA ALA A 94 9.49 -18.45 11.69
C ALA A 94 8.52 -17.33 11.27
N VAL A 95 8.30 -16.32 12.12
CA VAL A 95 7.35 -15.22 11.86
C VAL A 95 7.79 -14.35 10.67
N PRO A 96 9.06 -13.91 10.53
CA PRO A 96 9.46 -13.05 9.41
C PRO A 96 9.26 -13.70 8.04
N ALA A 97 9.46 -15.02 7.93
CA ALA A 97 9.25 -15.74 6.68
C ALA A 97 7.77 -15.76 6.28
N ALA A 98 6.88 -16.11 7.22
CA ALA A 98 5.43 -16.10 6.97
C ALA A 98 4.90 -14.68 6.70
N LEU A 99 5.47 -13.67 7.36
CA LEU A 99 5.11 -12.29 7.13
C LEU A 99 5.48 -11.83 5.71
N ARG A 100 6.65 -12.24 5.21
CA ARG A 100 7.06 -11.98 3.83
C ARG A 100 6.13 -12.64 2.82
N GLU A 101 5.71 -13.89 3.05
CA GLU A 101 4.74 -14.57 2.20
C GLU A 101 3.41 -13.80 2.14
N MET A 102 2.89 -13.39 3.30
CA MET A 102 1.68 -12.57 3.39
C MET A 102 1.83 -11.23 2.66
N ARG A 103 2.97 -10.54 2.79
CA ARG A 103 3.26 -9.29 2.08
C ARG A 103 3.21 -9.49 0.55
N MET A 104 3.79 -10.57 0.05
CA MET A 104 3.80 -10.87 -1.39
C MET A 104 2.40 -11.17 -1.92
N ALA A 105 1.60 -11.95 -1.18
CA ALA A 105 0.21 -12.20 -1.52
C ALA A 105 -0.61 -10.90 -1.55
N MET A 106 -0.41 -10.02 -0.55
CA MET A 106 -1.12 -8.74 -0.49
C MET A 106 -0.72 -7.83 -1.66
N TYR A 107 0.56 -7.80 -2.02
CA TYR A 107 1.00 -7.05 -3.20
C TYR A 107 0.36 -7.56 -4.49
N GLY A 108 0.30 -8.89 -4.69
CA GLY A 108 -0.36 -9.48 -5.85
C GLY A 108 -1.85 -9.17 -5.93
N HIS A 109 -2.55 -9.24 -4.79
CA HIS A 109 -3.96 -8.86 -4.66
C HIS A 109 -4.20 -7.41 -5.07
N LEU A 110 -3.47 -6.47 -4.45
CA LEU A 110 -3.62 -5.04 -4.70
C LEU A 110 -3.25 -4.64 -6.14
N LEU A 111 -2.26 -5.32 -6.73
CA LEU A 111 -1.89 -5.11 -8.12
C LEU A 111 -3.02 -5.57 -9.06
N THR A 112 -3.63 -6.72 -8.77
CA THR A 112 -4.76 -7.25 -9.55
C THR A 112 -5.94 -6.30 -9.51
N GLU A 113 -6.29 -5.79 -8.32
CA GLU A 113 -7.36 -4.80 -8.18
C GLU A 113 -7.02 -3.51 -8.91
N GLY A 114 -5.79 -2.98 -8.75
CA GLY A 114 -5.33 -1.75 -9.38
C GLY A 114 -5.40 -1.81 -10.91
N VAL A 115 -4.88 -2.90 -11.49
CA VAL A 115 -4.77 -3.05 -12.93
C VAL A 115 -6.08 -3.48 -13.57
N LYS A 116 -6.80 -4.44 -12.97
CA LYS A 116 -8.03 -4.98 -13.56
C LYS A 116 -9.27 -4.24 -13.06
N LEU A 117 -9.59 -4.38 -11.77
CA LEU A 117 -10.86 -3.92 -11.19
C LEU A 117 -11.02 -2.40 -11.30
N TYR A 118 -10.09 -1.65 -10.71
CA TYR A 118 -10.18 -0.19 -10.66
C TYR A 118 -10.08 0.45 -12.05
N SER A 119 -9.27 -0.11 -12.96
CA SER A 119 -9.17 0.38 -14.34
C SER A 119 -10.45 0.16 -15.13
N TYR A 120 -11.07 -1.03 -15.01
CA TYR A 120 -12.35 -1.32 -15.64
C TYR A 120 -13.46 -0.39 -15.12
N MET A 121 -13.61 -0.31 -13.80
CA MET A 121 -14.67 0.48 -13.16
C MET A 121 -14.57 1.97 -13.45
N ARG A 122 -13.35 2.51 -13.55
CA ARG A 122 -13.13 3.90 -13.95
C ARG A 122 -13.77 4.21 -15.30
N ARG A 123 -13.65 3.28 -16.26
CA ARG A 123 -14.22 3.44 -17.60
C ARG A 123 -15.72 3.16 -17.59
N SER A 124 -16.15 2.04 -17.02
CA SER A 124 -17.56 1.60 -17.11
C SER A 124 -18.52 2.55 -16.39
N LEU A 125 -18.06 3.21 -15.33
CA LEU A 125 -18.88 4.12 -14.54
C LEU A 125 -18.76 5.59 -15.01
N ALA A 126 -18.00 5.88 -16.07
CA ALA A 126 -17.71 7.26 -16.48
C ALA A 126 -18.96 8.07 -16.85
N GLU A 127 -19.99 7.40 -17.38
CA GLU A 127 -21.24 8.02 -17.82
C GLU A 127 -22.30 8.15 -16.70
N ASP A 128 -22.03 7.60 -15.50
CA ASP A 128 -22.87 7.78 -14.30
C ASP A 128 -22.08 8.55 -13.22
N PRO A 129 -22.27 9.88 -13.12
CA PRO A 129 -21.52 10.71 -12.18
C PRO A 129 -21.69 10.29 -10.71
N ALA A 130 -22.86 9.78 -10.33
CA ALA A 130 -23.12 9.36 -8.96
C ALA A 130 -22.34 8.09 -8.61
N LEU A 131 -22.38 7.08 -9.47
CA LEU A 131 -21.61 5.84 -9.29
C LEU A 131 -20.10 6.10 -9.38
N HIS A 132 -19.68 7.00 -10.27
CA HIS A 132 -18.28 7.38 -10.42
C HIS A 132 -17.71 8.07 -9.17
N ASP A 133 -18.50 8.91 -8.49
CA ASP A 133 -18.10 9.55 -7.23
C ASP A 133 -18.00 8.55 -6.07
N VAL A 134 -18.95 7.61 -5.98
CA VAL A 134 -18.89 6.50 -5.03
C VAL A 134 -17.61 5.69 -5.24
N TYR A 135 -17.36 5.23 -6.48
CA TYR A 135 -16.14 4.52 -6.86
C TYR A 135 -14.87 5.29 -6.46
N ARG A 136 -14.80 6.60 -6.77
CA ARG A 136 -13.61 7.42 -6.47
C ARG A 136 -13.39 7.62 -4.97
N SER A 137 -14.45 7.66 -4.17
CA SER A 137 -14.35 7.73 -2.71
C SER A 137 -13.77 6.43 -2.16
N TYR A 138 -14.36 5.29 -2.53
CA TYR A 138 -13.90 3.97 -2.07
C TYR A 138 -12.48 3.66 -2.50
N LYS A 139 -12.11 3.98 -3.75
CA LYS A 139 -10.73 3.78 -4.21
C LYS A 139 -9.72 4.53 -3.33
N ARG A 140 -9.97 5.81 -3.02
CA ARG A 140 -9.07 6.62 -2.18
C ARG A 140 -8.95 6.06 -0.77
N GLU A 141 -10.05 5.59 -0.22
CA GLU A 141 -10.07 4.94 1.08
C GLU A 141 -9.28 3.63 1.08
N MET A 142 -9.46 2.78 0.06
CA MET A 142 -8.72 1.52 -0.07
C MET A 142 -7.21 1.75 -0.27
N ASP A 143 -6.82 2.79 -1.01
CA ASP A 143 -5.42 3.19 -1.16
C ASP A 143 -4.81 3.59 0.21
N GLY A 144 -5.59 4.24 1.08
CA GLY A 144 -5.20 4.60 2.44
C GLY A 144 -4.98 3.38 3.34
N ILE A 145 -5.93 2.43 3.33
CA ILE A 145 -5.83 1.16 4.07
C ILE A 145 -4.61 0.35 3.59
N GLY A 146 -4.41 0.26 2.27
CA GLY A 146 -3.28 -0.47 1.70
C GLY A 146 -1.92 0.09 2.15
N ARG A 147 -1.81 1.42 2.28
CA ARG A 147 -0.60 2.07 2.81
C ARG A 147 -0.32 1.67 4.25
N VAL A 148 -1.32 1.72 5.13
CA VAL A 148 -1.17 1.31 6.54
C VAL A 148 -0.66 -0.13 6.66
N ALA A 149 -1.15 -1.03 5.81
CA ALA A 149 -0.71 -2.41 5.80
C ALA A 149 0.76 -2.55 5.32
N PHE A 150 1.17 -1.85 4.25
CA PHE A 150 2.55 -1.89 3.77
C PHE A 150 3.55 -1.23 4.72
N ASP A 151 3.18 -0.14 5.39
CA ASP A 151 4.03 0.48 6.41
C ASP A 151 4.37 -0.52 7.53
N PHE A 152 3.41 -1.35 7.93
CA PHE A 152 3.64 -2.45 8.87
C PHE A 152 4.61 -3.50 8.30
N PHE A 153 4.38 -3.98 7.08
CA PHE A 153 5.25 -4.98 6.46
C PHE A 153 6.69 -4.48 6.29
N ASP A 154 6.86 -3.23 5.91
CA ASP A 154 8.17 -2.63 5.67
C ASP A 154 8.93 -2.41 6.98
N LYS A 155 8.23 -2.04 8.07
CA LYS A 155 8.80 -1.94 9.42
C LYS A 155 9.39 -3.27 9.91
N TYR A 156 8.76 -4.39 9.58
CA TYR A 156 9.11 -5.73 10.10
C TYR A 156 9.79 -6.63 9.07
N GLN A 157 10.36 -6.07 8.00
CA GLN A 157 11.08 -6.82 6.95
C GLN A 157 12.35 -7.54 7.46
N GLY A 158 12.98 -6.99 8.50
CA GLY A 158 14.19 -7.53 9.14
C GLY A 158 13.90 -8.64 10.15
N LYS A 159 14.95 -9.15 10.80
CA LYS A 159 14.85 -10.17 11.86
C LYS A 159 15.30 -9.68 13.24
N GLU A 160 15.84 -8.47 13.31
CA GLU A 160 16.47 -7.89 14.50
C GLU A 160 15.45 -7.67 15.62
N TRP A 161 14.20 -7.33 15.28
CA TRP A 161 13.12 -7.17 16.24
C TRP A 161 12.73 -8.49 16.92
N VAL A 162 13.01 -9.63 16.28
CA VAL A 162 12.61 -10.96 16.77
C VAL A 162 13.36 -11.33 18.04
N VAL A 163 14.57 -10.81 18.30
CA VAL A 163 15.32 -11.19 19.52
C VAL A 163 14.86 -10.43 20.78
N SER A 164 14.23 -9.28 20.62
CA SER A 164 13.81 -8.43 21.74
C SER A 164 12.38 -8.76 22.19
N ARG A 165 12.21 -9.07 23.48
CA ARG A 165 10.88 -9.31 24.06
C ARG A 165 9.95 -8.10 23.91
N ASP A 166 10.45 -6.90 24.17
CA ASP A 166 9.65 -5.67 24.08
C ASP A 166 9.22 -5.41 22.64
N ALA A 167 10.12 -5.63 21.68
CA ALA A 167 9.79 -5.49 20.26
C ALA A 167 8.73 -6.52 19.81
N ARG A 168 8.74 -7.75 20.36
CA ARG A 168 7.69 -8.76 20.11
C ARG A 168 6.33 -8.32 20.66
N VAL A 169 6.28 -7.62 21.80
CA VAL A 169 5.02 -7.09 22.36
C VAL A 169 4.47 -6.03 21.41
N THR A 170 5.28 -5.04 21.03
CA THR A 170 4.87 -4.01 20.06
C THR A 170 4.44 -4.61 18.72
N PHE A 171 5.17 -5.62 18.22
CA PHE A 171 4.79 -6.34 17.01
C PHE A 171 3.40 -6.97 17.11
N LYS A 172 3.06 -7.61 18.23
CA LYS A 172 1.73 -8.21 18.42
C LYS A 172 0.63 -7.17 18.32
N ASP A 173 0.78 -6.06 19.04
CA ASP A 173 -0.23 -4.99 19.06
C ASP A 173 -0.46 -4.40 17.65
N GLU A 174 0.63 -4.18 16.91
CA GLU A 174 0.56 -3.67 15.54
C GLU A 174 0.03 -4.73 14.55
N PHE A 175 0.36 -6.00 14.75
CA PHE A 175 -0.15 -7.11 13.95
C PHE A 175 -1.67 -7.29 14.15
N GLU A 176 -2.18 -7.14 15.38
CA GLU A 176 -3.61 -7.10 15.64
C GLU A 176 -4.29 -5.93 14.93
N ASN A 177 -3.63 -4.77 14.85
CA ASN A 177 -4.13 -3.64 14.09
C ASN A 177 -4.15 -3.94 12.58
N LEU A 178 -3.12 -4.57 12.03
CA LEU A 178 -3.11 -5.03 10.64
C LEU A 178 -4.32 -5.94 10.35
N GLY A 179 -4.64 -6.87 11.26
CA GLY A 179 -5.81 -7.74 11.11
C GLY A 179 -7.13 -6.98 11.01
N LYS A 180 -7.30 -5.93 11.82
CA LYS A 180 -8.49 -5.06 11.78
C LYS A 180 -8.60 -4.32 10.45
N VAL A 181 -7.50 -3.74 9.98
CA VAL A 181 -7.40 -3.01 8.71
C VAL A 181 -7.70 -3.94 7.53
N LEU A 182 -7.18 -5.17 7.54
CA LEU A 182 -7.44 -6.17 6.51
C LEU A 182 -8.92 -6.56 6.42
N VAL A 183 -9.56 -6.85 7.57
CA VAL A 183 -10.98 -7.23 7.61
C VAL A 183 -11.88 -6.08 7.16
N ASP A 184 -11.59 -4.85 7.58
CA ASP A 184 -12.34 -3.66 7.16
C ASP A 184 -12.26 -3.46 5.65
N ARG A 185 -11.07 -3.63 5.06
CA ARG A 185 -10.85 -3.61 3.61
C ARG A 185 -11.72 -4.64 2.88
N ILE A 186 -11.57 -5.91 3.25
CA ILE A 186 -12.30 -7.03 2.63
C ILE A 186 -13.81 -6.80 2.71
N THR A 187 -14.30 -6.38 3.88
CA THR A 187 -15.73 -6.14 4.11
C THR A 187 -16.28 -5.06 3.19
N ARG A 188 -15.54 -3.96 3.00
CA ARG A 188 -15.97 -2.85 2.14
C ARG A 188 -15.89 -3.22 0.67
N GLU A 189 -14.84 -3.92 0.27
CA GLU A 189 -14.69 -4.37 -1.11
C GLU A 189 -15.80 -5.33 -1.50
N GLU A 190 -16.05 -6.35 -0.67
CA GLU A 190 -17.04 -7.36 -1.01
C GLU A 190 -18.49 -6.86 -0.94
N ASN A 191 -18.81 -5.97 0.00
CA ASN A 191 -20.19 -5.51 0.20
C ASN A 191 -20.54 -4.24 -0.57
N ILE A 192 -19.55 -3.47 -1.03
CA ILE A 192 -19.78 -2.14 -1.60
C ILE A 192 -19.12 -1.99 -2.96
N LEU A 193 -17.83 -2.32 -3.09
CA LEU A 193 -17.11 -2.12 -4.35
C LEU A 193 -17.49 -3.19 -5.41
N TYR A 194 -17.46 -4.47 -5.05
CA TYR A 194 -17.70 -5.57 -5.98
C TYR A 194 -19.12 -5.56 -6.58
N PRO A 195 -20.19 -5.16 -5.87
CA PRO A 195 -21.51 -4.96 -6.47
C PRO A 195 -21.56 -3.94 -7.61
N LEU A 196 -20.61 -3.00 -7.67
CA LEU A 196 -20.51 -2.00 -8.75
C LEU A 196 -19.78 -2.53 -9.99
N TYR A 197 -19.17 -3.72 -9.91
CA TYR A 197 -18.48 -4.36 -11.01
C TYR A 197 -19.48 -5.18 -11.84
N ILE A 198 -20.17 -4.48 -12.75
CA ILE A 198 -21.16 -5.05 -13.66
C ILE A 198 -20.66 -4.97 -15.12
N PRO A 199 -21.11 -5.87 -16.02
CA PRO A 199 -20.87 -5.74 -17.46
C PRO A 199 -21.33 -4.36 -17.98
N SER A 200 -20.55 -3.76 -18.89
CA SER A 200 -20.85 -2.48 -19.55
C SER A 200 -21.55 -2.69 -20.88
#